data_AF-A0A1I2H852-F1
#
_entry.id   AF-A0A1I2H852-F1
#
_cell.length_a   1.000
_cell.length_b   1.000
_cell.length_c   1.000
_cell.angle_alpha   90.00
_cell.angle_beta   90.00
_cell.angle_gamma   90.00
#
_symmetry.space_group_name_H-M   'P 1'
#
loop_
_entity.id
_entity.type
_entity.pdbx_description
1 polymer ?
#
loop_
_entity_poly.entity_id
_entity_poly.type
_entity_poly.pdbx_seq_one_letter_code
_entity_poly.pdbx_strand_id
1 'polypeptide(L)'
;MSKSIKMRMKSPLLLLLPLLLGFVTDAYAGSCAEMEHRYESMPSHADGLIARRGKFSVPSQMFGRFESRACAIVSFHIDGSGGAYDVRVASYHPSQGIGRAAMEALKGYEFTPGDYGNKLFVLMLKYNRFELK
;
A
#
# COMPACT_ATOMS: atom_id res chain seq x y z
N MET A 1 -37.64 -59.72 26.18
CA MET A 1 -37.54 -58.36 25.61
C MET A 1 -36.34 -57.65 26.25
N SER A 2 -35.43 -57.16 25.40
CA SER A 2 -34.28 -56.25 25.57
C SER A 2 -33.36 -56.32 26.79
N LYS A 3 -32.21 -56.98 26.61
CA LYS A 3 -30.97 -56.69 27.36
C LYS A 3 -30.15 -55.66 26.56
N SER A 4 -29.92 -54.49 27.14
CA SER A 4 -29.13 -53.41 26.54
C SER A 4 -27.66 -53.59 26.90
N ILE A 5 -26.81 -53.88 25.91
CA ILE A 5 -25.35 -53.94 26.02
C ILE A 5 -24.82 -52.65 25.42
N LYS A 6 -24.32 -51.73 26.26
CA LYS A 6 -23.73 -50.47 25.81
C LYS A 6 -22.23 -50.67 25.58
N MET A 7 -21.85 -50.76 24.31
CA MET A 7 -20.46 -50.90 23.85
C MET A 7 -19.65 -49.61 24.12
N ARG A 8 -18.47 -49.78 24.72
CA ARG A 8 -17.34 -48.83 24.61
C ARG A 8 -16.83 -48.86 23.18
N MET A 9 -16.52 -47.71 22.56
CA MET A 9 -15.25 -47.51 21.82
C MET A 9 -15.08 -46.08 21.28
N LYS A 10 -13.90 -45.54 21.62
CA LYS A 10 -12.93 -44.79 20.80
C LYS A 10 -13.33 -43.42 20.23
N SER A 11 -12.80 -42.42 20.92
CA SER A 11 -12.34 -41.13 20.39
C SER A 11 -11.44 -41.31 19.15
N PRO A 12 -11.67 -40.53 18.08
CA PRO A 12 -10.63 -40.15 17.14
C PRO A 12 -10.34 -38.65 17.28
N LEU A 13 -9.15 -38.40 17.79
CA LEU A 13 -8.36 -37.20 17.60
C LEU A 13 -8.27 -36.88 16.10
N LEU A 14 -8.92 -35.83 15.63
CA LEU A 14 -8.62 -35.21 14.34
C LEU A 14 -8.66 -33.68 14.51
N LEU A 15 -7.48 -33.16 14.82
CA LEU A 15 -7.08 -31.77 14.71
C LEU A 15 -7.39 -31.25 13.30
N LEU A 16 -8.37 -30.35 13.18
CA LEU A 16 -8.61 -29.57 11.98
C LEU A 16 -8.82 -28.11 12.37
N LEU A 17 -7.73 -27.35 12.32
CA LEU A 17 -7.58 -25.94 11.92
C LEU A 17 -6.14 -25.52 12.31
N PRO A 18 -5.49 -24.51 11.71
CA PRO A 18 -5.91 -23.64 10.60
C PRO A 18 -4.78 -23.38 9.58
N LEU A 19 -5.02 -23.49 8.28
CA LEU A 19 -4.04 -23.01 7.29
C LEU A 19 -4.78 -22.41 6.11
N LEU A 20 -4.85 -21.08 6.12
CA LEU A 20 -4.56 -20.18 5.00
C LEU A 20 -4.97 -18.77 5.42
N LEU A 21 -4.22 -18.20 6.36
CA LEU A 21 -4.10 -16.74 6.49
C LEU A 21 -3.31 -16.27 5.27
N GLY A 22 -4.01 -16.00 4.17
CA GLY A 22 -3.49 -15.12 3.14
C GLY A 22 -3.32 -13.74 3.78
N PHE A 23 -2.09 -13.39 4.13
CA PHE A 23 -1.72 -12.05 4.56
C PHE A 23 -1.92 -11.09 3.38
N VAL A 24 -3.17 -10.66 3.16
CA VAL A 24 -3.41 -9.34 2.61
C VAL A 24 -2.87 -8.41 3.68
N THR A 25 -1.69 -7.87 3.47
CA THR A 25 -1.16 -6.83 4.35
C THR A 25 -2.11 -5.65 4.22
N ASP A 26 -2.95 -5.46 5.23
CA ASP A 26 -3.81 -4.29 5.33
C ASP A 26 -2.91 -3.06 5.26
N ALA A 27 -3.02 -2.31 4.16
CA ALA A 27 -2.32 -1.05 4.02
C ALA A 27 -2.75 -0.15 5.19
N TYR A 28 -1.78 0.15 6.05
CA TYR A 28 -1.99 0.77 7.36
C TYR A 28 -2.41 2.23 7.21
N ALA A 29 -3.49 2.61 7.91
CA ALA A 29 -3.96 3.98 8.04
C ALA A 29 -3.34 4.61 9.30
N GLY A 30 -2.25 5.38 9.12
CA GLY A 30 -1.62 6.21 10.15
C GLY A 30 -1.61 7.67 9.71
N SER A 31 -1.16 8.61 10.54
CA SER A 31 -1.10 10.02 10.13
C SER A 31 -0.02 10.27 9.06
N CYS A 32 -0.13 11.35 8.30
CA CYS A 32 0.92 11.70 7.33
C CYS A 32 2.30 11.97 7.96
N ALA A 33 2.35 12.40 9.22
CA ALA A 33 3.61 12.59 9.94
C ALA A 33 4.29 11.25 10.27
N GLU A 34 3.51 10.26 10.73
CA GLU A 34 4.02 8.90 10.97
C GLU A 34 4.49 8.24 9.67
N MET A 35 3.73 8.43 8.58
CA MET A 35 4.11 7.93 7.26
C MET A 35 5.40 8.57 6.75
N GLU A 36 5.64 9.86 7.00
CA GLU A 36 6.87 10.53 6.62
C GLU A 36 8.09 9.94 7.32
N HIS A 37 8.02 9.75 8.64
CA HIS A 37 9.11 9.10 9.37
C HIS A 37 9.40 7.69 8.85
N ARG A 38 8.34 6.93 8.50
CA ARG A 38 8.50 5.62 7.87
C ARG A 38 9.16 5.73 6.50
N TYR A 39 8.74 6.69 5.69
CA TYR A 39 9.30 6.93 4.36
C TYR A 39 10.81 7.16 4.43
N GLU A 40 11.27 8.01 5.34
CA GLU A 40 12.70 8.32 5.54
C GLU A 40 13.56 7.09 5.86
N SER A 41 12.96 6.06 6.47
CA SER A 41 13.65 4.80 6.79
C SER A 41 13.64 3.77 5.64
N MET A 42 12.88 4.02 4.57
CA MET A 42 12.78 3.09 3.45
C MET A 42 14.01 3.20 2.53
N PRO A 43 14.46 2.08 1.93
CA PRO A 43 15.52 2.14 0.94
C PRO A 43 15.01 2.73 -0.38
N SER A 44 15.90 3.39 -1.12
CA SER A 44 15.71 3.73 -2.55
C SER A 44 14.59 4.74 -2.87
N HIS A 45 14.69 5.95 -2.34
CA HIS A 45 13.76 7.04 -2.69
C HIS A 45 13.88 7.44 -4.17
N ALA A 46 12.73 7.53 -4.84
CA ALA A 46 12.67 7.92 -6.24
C ALA A 46 12.73 9.44 -6.46
N ASP A 47 12.68 10.26 -5.39
CA ASP A 47 12.60 11.73 -5.49
C ASP A 47 13.68 12.34 -6.39
N GLY A 48 14.92 11.85 -6.26
CA GLY A 48 16.08 12.33 -7.03
C GLY A 48 16.10 11.85 -8.48
N LEU A 49 15.20 10.95 -8.87
CA LEU A 49 15.09 10.41 -10.23
C LEU A 49 13.91 10.99 -10.99
N ILE A 50 13.10 11.88 -10.39
CA ILE A 50 11.92 12.40 -11.08
C ILE A 50 12.36 13.40 -12.16
N ALA A 51 12.16 13.04 -13.42
CA ALA A 51 12.34 13.93 -14.56
C ALA A 51 11.09 14.79 -14.81
N ARG A 52 9.90 14.21 -14.62
CA ARG A 52 8.61 14.89 -14.73
C ARG A 52 7.68 14.46 -13.60
N ARG A 53 7.13 15.42 -12.86
CA ARG A 53 6.16 15.16 -11.79
C ARG A 53 4.74 15.03 -12.35
N GLY A 54 4.09 13.91 -12.03
CA GLY A 54 2.64 13.78 -12.18
C GLY A 54 1.88 14.57 -11.13
N LYS A 55 0.62 14.87 -11.41
CA LYS A 55 -0.25 15.64 -10.52
C LYS A 55 -1.00 14.72 -9.56
N PHE A 56 -0.64 14.76 -8.28
CA PHE A 56 -1.43 14.10 -7.24
C PHE A 56 -2.65 14.96 -6.86
N SER A 57 -3.83 14.58 -7.35
CA SER A 57 -5.08 15.28 -7.07
C SER A 57 -5.99 14.40 -6.22
N VAL A 58 -6.44 14.94 -5.09
CA VAL A 58 -7.32 14.23 -4.17
C VAL A 58 -8.69 14.93 -4.16
N PRO A 59 -9.76 14.27 -4.62
CA PRO A 59 -11.12 14.81 -4.51
C PRO A 59 -11.51 15.09 -3.06
N SER A 60 -12.26 16.17 -2.82
CA SER A 60 -12.70 16.58 -1.48
C SER A 60 -13.47 15.48 -0.74
N GLN A 61 -14.17 14.62 -1.48
CA GLN A 61 -14.96 13.49 -1.00
C GLN A 61 -14.09 12.37 -0.38
N MET A 62 -12.79 12.31 -0.70
CA MET A 62 -11.89 11.30 -0.15
C MET A 62 -11.34 11.67 1.23
N PHE A 63 -11.63 12.88 1.71
CA PHE A 63 -11.29 13.33 3.06
C PHE A 63 -12.44 13.03 4.01
N GLY A 64 -12.10 12.64 5.24
CA GLY A 64 -13.04 12.69 6.36
C GLY A 64 -13.41 14.15 6.70
N ARG A 65 -14.40 14.34 7.57
CA ARG A 65 -14.91 15.68 7.94
C ARG A 65 -13.85 16.66 8.45
N PHE A 66 -12.73 16.15 8.97
CA PHE A 66 -11.68 16.96 9.61
C PHE A 66 -10.31 16.85 8.93
N GLU A 67 -10.20 16.10 7.83
CA GLU A 67 -8.91 15.86 7.19
C GLU A 67 -8.64 16.88 6.08
N SER A 68 -7.46 17.51 6.15
CA SER A 68 -6.97 18.44 5.12
C SER A 68 -5.73 17.94 4.40
N ARG A 69 -5.13 16.86 4.92
CA ARG A 69 -3.91 16.26 4.38
C ARG A 69 -4.19 14.85 3.92
N ALA A 70 -3.58 14.49 2.80
CA ALA A 70 -3.59 13.14 2.27
C ALA A 70 -2.18 12.78 1.85
N CYS A 71 -1.80 11.53 2.09
CA CYS A 71 -0.51 11.04 1.69
C CYS A 71 -0.58 9.55 1.35
N ALA A 72 0.32 9.13 0.48
CA ALA A 72 0.50 7.74 0.13
C ALA A 72 1.97 7.45 -0.10
N ILE A 73 2.41 6.27 0.32
CA ILE A 73 3.70 5.72 -0.07
C ILE A 73 3.41 4.64 -1.10
N VAL A 74 4.03 4.77 -2.26
CA VAL A 74 3.95 3.80 -3.35
C VAL A 74 5.32 3.18 -3.57
N SER A 75 5.33 1.89 -3.88
CA SER A 75 6.52 1.14 -4.27
C SER A 75 6.38 0.67 -5.71
N PHE A 76 7.45 0.75 -6.50
CA PHE A 76 7.42 0.43 -7.93
C PHE A 76 8.84 0.16 -8.45
N HIS A 77 8.92 -0.37 -9.66
CA HIS A 77 10.17 -0.48 -10.42
C HIS A 77 10.18 0.58 -11.53
N ILE A 78 11.39 0.95 -11.99
CA ILE A 78 11.57 1.89 -13.10
C ILE A 78 12.17 1.12 -14.28
N ASP A 79 11.55 1.20 -15.45
CA ASP A 79 12.05 0.60 -16.68
C ASP A 79 13.16 1.44 -17.34
N GLY A 80 13.79 0.91 -18.39
CA GLY A 80 14.88 1.59 -19.09
C GLY A 80 14.49 2.93 -19.74
N SER A 81 13.20 3.18 -19.95
CA SER A 81 12.68 4.43 -20.51
C SER A 81 12.33 5.47 -19.42
N GLY A 82 12.44 5.11 -18.15
CA GLY A 82 12.02 5.95 -17.03
C GLY A 82 10.54 5.80 -16.67
N GLY A 83 9.86 4.77 -17.19
CA GLY A 83 8.48 4.45 -16.85
C GLY A 83 8.38 3.66 -15.54
N ALA A 84 7.36 3.95 -14.72
CA ALA A 84 7.09 3.15 -13.52
C ALA A 84 6.21 1.95 -13.84
N TYR A 85 6.59 0.77 -13.33
CA TYR A 85 5.82 -0.48 -13.46
C TYR A 85 5.76 -1.24 -12.12
N ASP A 86 4.90 -2.28 -12.05
CA ASP A 86 4.63 -3.05 -10.84
C ASP A 86 4.30 -2.19 -9.60
N VAL A 87 3.52 -1.12 -9.85
CA VAL A 87 3.16 -0.15 -8.83
C VAL A 87 2.26 -0.78 -7.76
N ARG A 88 2.63 -0.60 -6.50
CA ARG A 88 1.86 -1.03 -5.33
C ARG A 88 1.77 0.09 -4.30
N VAL A 89 0.69 0.10 -3.53
CA VAL A 89 0.53 1.03 -2.40
C VAL A 89 1.04 0.36 -1.14
N ALA A 90 2.05 0.94 -0.52
CA ALA A 90 2.61 0.46 0.74
C ALA A 90 1.85 1.02 1.96
N SER A 91 1.40 2.27 1.89
CA SER A 91 0.65 2.94 2.96
C SER A 91 -0.16 4.11 2.38
N TYR A 92 -1.28 4.46 3.01
CA TYR A 92 -2.11 5.60 2.62
C TYR A 92 -2.80 6.23 3.83
N HIS A 93 -3.16 7.51 3.71
CA HIS A 93 -3.98 8.23 4.67
C HIS A 93 -4.79 9.34 3.97
N PRO A 94 -6.08 9.56 4.29
CA PRO A 94 -6.87 8.87 5.33
C PRO A 94 -7.65 7.63 4.87
N SER A 95 -7.65 7.32 3.57
CA SER A 95 -8.50 6.25 3.04
C SER A 95 -7.86 5.51 1.87
N GLN A 96 -8.35 4.31 1.57
CA GLN A 96 -7.89 3.51 0.42
C GLN A 96 -8.03 4.27 -0.92
N GLY A 97 -8.98 5.21 -1.00
CA GLY A 97 -9.14 6.10 -2.15
C GLY A 97 -7.88 6.90 -2.45
N ILE A 98 -7.11 7.27 -1.42
CA ILE A 98 -5.84 8.00 -1.56
C ILE A 98 -4.77 7.10 -2.19
N GLY A 99 -4.68 5.85 -1.76
CA GLY A 99 -3.78 4.88 -2.38
C GLY A 99 -4.06 4.71 -3.88
N ARG A 100 -5.33 4.58 -4.26
CA ARG A 100 -5.73 4.50 -5.67
C ARG A 100 -5.39 5.79 -6.44
N ALA A 101 -5.68 6.96 -5.85
CA ALA A 101 -5.32 8.24 -6.46
C ALA A 101 -3.81 8.41 -6.64
N ALA A 102 -3.00 7.85 -5.72
CA ALA A 102 -1.54 7.88 -5.81
C ALA A 102 -1.01 6.99 -6.94
N MET A 103 -1.58 5.80 -7.12
CA MET A 103 -1.27 4.95 -8.28
C MET A 103 -1.63 5.64 -9.60
N GLU A 104 -2.80 6.28 -9.68
CA GLU A 104 -3.20 7.03 -10.87
C GLU A 104 -2.28 8.23 -11.12
N ALA A 105 -1.84 8.92 -10.07
CA ALA A 105 -0.90 10.03 -10.19
C ALA A 105 0.44 9.58 -10.77
N LEU A 106 0.94 8.39 -10.40
CA LEU A 106 2.18 7.81 -10.93
C LEU A 106 2.18 7.64 -12.44
N LYS A 107 1.02 7.47 -13.10
CA LYS A 107 0.93 7.41 -14.57
C LYS A 107 1.38 8.71 -15.25
N GLY A 108 1.35 9.84 -14.53
CA GLY A 108 1.84 11.13 -15.02
C GLY A 108 3.30 11.42 -14.64
N TYR A 109 3.97 10.51 -13.91
CA TYR A 109 5.38 10.65 -13.60
C TYR A 109 6.23 10.08 -14.72
N GLU A 110 7.37 10.72 -14.96
CA GLU A 110 8.48 10.13 -15.69
C GLU A 110 9.73 10.27 -14.84
N PHE A 111 10.51 9.20 -14.79
CA PHE A 111 11.79 9.16 -14.11
C PHE A 111 12.92 9.29 -15.13
N THR A 112 14.11 9.63 -14.68
CA THR A 112 15.29 9.65 -15.52
C THR A 112 15.46 8.27 -16.18
N PRO A 113 15.67 8.18 -17.51
CA PRO A 113 15.97 6.90 -18.14
C PRO A 113 17.31 6.32 -17.67
N GLY A 114 17.40 4.99 -17.53
CA GLY A 114 18.61 4.32 -17.09
C GLY A 114 18.42 2.84 -16.78
N ASP A 115 19.53 2.12 -16.56
CA ASP A 115 19.48 0.74 -16.07
C ASP A 115 19.45 0.73 -14.54
N TYR A 116 18.29 0.37 -14.00
CA TYR A 116 18.05 0.26 -12.56
C TYR A 116 17.99 -1.20 -12.09
N GLY A 117 18.18 -2.18 -12.99
CA GLY A 117 17.95 -3.60 -12.72
C GLY A 117 16.57 -3.88 -12.12
N ASN A 118 16.51 -4.78 -11.14
CA ASN A 118 15.30 -5.13 -10.40
C ASN A 118 15.15 -4.32 -9.10
N LYS A 119 15.65 -3.07 -9.06
CA LYS A 119 15.61 -2.25 -7.86
C LYS A 119 14.19 -1.75 -7.59
N LEU A 120 13.68 -2.04 -6.40
CA LEU A 120 12.43 -1.48 -5.90
C LEU A 120 12.67 -0.06 -5.39
N PHE A 121 11.87 0.88 -5.86
CA PHE A 121 11.86 2.26 -5.44
C PHE A 121 10.61 2.59 -4.64
N VAL A 122 10.71 3.65 -3.85
CA VAL A 122 9.58 4.22 -3.10
C VAL A 122 9.41 5.70 -3.42
N LEU A 123 8.17 6.17 -3.40
CA LEU A 123 7.84 7.59 -3.49
C LEU A 123 6.72 7.91 -2.52
N MET A 124 6.87 9.01 -1.77
CA MET A 124 5.79 9.56 -0.95
C MET A 124 5.10 10.70 -1.69
N LEU A 125 3.81 10.54 -1.97
CA LEU A 125 2.98 11.60 -2.52
C LEU A 125 2.24 12.27 -1.37
N LYS A 126 2.28 13.60 -1.31
CA LYS A 126 1.60 14.41 -0.31
C LYS A 126 0.66 15.39 -0.98
N TYR A 127 -0.48 15.63 -0.34
CA TYR A 127 -1.45 16.63 -0.74
C TYR A 127 -1.94 17.36 0.51
N ASN A 128 -1.95 18.68 0.44
CA ASN A 128 -2.51 19.56 1.46
C ASN A 128 -3.56 20.46 0.81
N ARG A 129 -4.82 20.40 1.28
CA ARG A 129 -5.95 21.15 0.73
C ARG A 129 -5.72 22.67 0.76
N PHE A 130 -4.92 23.16 1.71
CA PHE A 130 -4.70 24.58 1.94
C PHE A 130 -3.39 25.11 1.36
N GLU A 131 -2.55 24.24 0.78
CA GLU A 131 -1.40 24.71 0.02
C GLU A 131 -1.88 25.30 -1.31
N LEU A 132 -1.73 26.61 -1.44
CA LEU A 132 -1.98 27.34 -2.67
C LEU A 132 -1.03 26.82 -3.76
N LYS A 133 -1.59 26.48 -4.92
CA LYS A 133 -0.86 26.04 -6.11
C LYS A 133 -0.29 27.21 -6.88
#